data_AF-A0A381VGN0-F1
#
_entry.id   AF-A0A381VGN0-F1
#
_cell.length_a   1.000
_cell.length_b   1.000
_cell.length_c   1.000
_cell.angle_alpha   90.00
_cell.angle_beta   90.00
_cell.angle_gamma   90.00
#
_symmetry.space_group_name_H-M   'P 1'
#
loop_
_entity.id
_entity.type
_entity.pdbx_description
1 polymer ?
#
loop_
_entity_poly.entity_id
_entity_poly.type
_entity_poly.pdbx_seq_one_letter_code
_entity_poly.pdbx_strand_id
1 'polypeptide(L)'
;MQELLANQELLWLFTVVYDLGLAILLYRFFGKYGLYTAVVLGIILGNLQGGKVSELTLFGYSFTASMGAILYSGIYFATDVLNEKFGREEANRAVLLGFVANVAVMITLLISIQFRPSDITGSALEVHNAISTLAGYSPIFVIGSLTAYLISQTFDVWFFHKIRSYTGESKLWLRNNLSTITSQLLDTMIYQFTWVMAGMDLKTAFLIAVTKYIFKVFIAGIDTIFIYWVRKW
;
A
#
# COMPACT_ATOMS: atom_id res chain seq x y z
N MET A 1 -12.44 10.07 26.52
CA MET A 1 -12.49 8.90 25.60
C MET A 1 -13.74 8.95 24.73
N GLN A 2 -14.95 9.15 25.27
CA GLN A 2 -16.18 9.32 24.47
C GLN A 2 -16.15 10.51 23.50
N GLU A 3 -15.65 11.69 23.91
CA GLU A 3 -15.48 12.83 22.98
C GLU A 3 -14.42 12.58 21.89
N LEU A 4 -13.38 11.81 22.22
CA LEU A 4 -12.35 11.42 21.25
C LEU A 4 -12.94 10.49 20.19
N LEU A 5 -13.79 9.52 20.59
CA LEU A 5 -14.48 8.60 19.68
C LEU A 5 -15.62 9.28 18.90
N ALA A 6 -16.15 10.40 19.39
CA ALA A 6 -17.19 11.17 18.71
C ALA A 6 -16.63 12.06 17.59
N ASN A 7 -15.37 12.49 17.71
CA ASN A 7 -14.71 13.33 16.71
C ASN A 7 -13.88 12.47 15.74
N GLN A 8 -14.37 12.34 14.50
CA GLN A 8 -13.72 11.56 13.44
C GLN A 8 -12.32 12.07 13.07
N GLU A 9 -12.06 13.37 13.18
CA GLU A 9 -10.75 13.96 12.91
C GLU A 9 -9.71 13.52 13.96
N LEU A 10 -10.10 13.55 15.24
CA LEU A 10 -9.24 13.13 16.34
C LEU A 10 -8.99 11.62 16.30
N LEU A 11 -10.00 10.83 15.92
CA LEU A 11 -9.85 9.40 15.68
C LEU A 11 -8.85 9.10 14.57
N TRP A 12 -8.93 9.84 13.47
CA TRP A 12 -8.00 9.71 12.35
C TRP A 12 -6.56 9.99 12.80
N LEU A 13 -6.35 11.13 13.47
CA LEU A 13 -5.02 11.52 13.96
C LEU A 13 -4.47 10.51 14.98
N PHE A 14 -5.32 10.07 15.91
CA PHE A 14 -4.96 9.04 16.87
C PHE A 14 -4.55 7.74 16.18
N THR A 15 -5.26 7.33 15.13
CA THR A 15 -4.94 6.12 14.37
C THR A 15 -3.58 6.22 13.68
N VAL A 16 -3.25 7.37 13.09
CA VAL A 16 -1.91 7.61 12.50
C VAL A 16 -0.82 7.54 13.56
N VAL A 17 -1.02 8.19 14.71
CA VAL A 17 -0.04 8.18 15.82
C VAL A 17 0.13 6.75 16.37
N TYR A 18 -0.97 6.01 16.51
CA TYR A 18 -0.95 4.62 16.92
C TYR A 18 -0.18 3.74 15.92
N ASP A 19 -0.44 3.87 14.63
CA ASP A 19 0.17 3.06 13.57
C ASP A 19 1.69 3.30 13.49
N LEU A 20 2.11 4.57 13.49
CA LEU A 20 3.52 4.94 13.55
C LEU A 20 4.18 4.51 14.88
N GLY A 21 3.49 4.69 16.00
CA GLY A 21 3.95 4.26 17.31
C GLY A 21 4.17 2.75 17.37
N LEU A 22 3.26 1.97 16.80
CA LEU A 22 3.37 0.51 16.70
C LEU A 22 4.60 0.11 15.86
N ALA A 23 4.82 0.74 14.71
CA ALA A 23 6.00 0.48 13.88
C ALA A 23 7.31 0.78 14.64
N ILE A 24 7.37 1.89 15.38
CA ILE A 24 8.52 2.27 16.21
C ILE A 24 8.74 1.26 17.35
N LEU A 25 7.68 0.83 18.03
CA LEU A 25 7.77 -0.15 19.11
C LEU A 25 8.24 -1.51 18.58
N LEU A 26 7.70 -1.97 17.45
CA LEU A 26 8.14 -3.19 16.79
C LEU A 26 9.62 -3.11 16.43
N TYR A 27 10.07 -1.98 15.87
CA TYR A 27 11.49 -1.78 15.59
C TYR A 27 12.35 -1.77 16.87
N ARG A 28 11.90 -1.11 17.94
CA ARG A 28 12.64 -1.04 19.20
C ARG A 28 12.87 -2.41 19.83
N PHE A 29 11.88 -3.29 19.80
CA PHE A 29 11.96 -4.59 20.46
C PHE A 29 12.48 -5.70 19.56
N PHE A 30 12.19 -5.65 18.25
CA PHE A 30 12.49 -6.75 17.31
C PHE A 30 13.43 -6.33 16.17
N GLY A 31 13.91 -5.09 16.16
CA GLY A 31 14.83 -4.56 15.16
C GLY A 31 14.27 -4.70 13.75
N LYS A 32 15.11 -5.22 12.84
CA LYS A 32 14.74 -5.45 11.43
C LYS A 32 13.45 -6.26 11.29
N TYR A 33 13.31 -7.37 12.03
CA TYR A 33 12.13 -8.24 11.94
C TYR A 33 10.85 -7.53 12.38
N GLY A 34 10.94 -6.60 13.33
CA GLY A 34 9.80 -5.77 13.73
C GLY A 34 9.28 -4.89 12.60
N LEU A 35 10.18 -4.31 11.79
CA LEU A 35 9.79 -3.53 10.62
C LEU A 35 9.15 -4.41 9.54
N TYR A 36 9.66 -5.63 9.32
CA TYR A 36 9.00 -6.61 8.46
C TYR A 36 7.57 -6.89 8.92
N THR A 37 7.38 -7.12 10.21
CA THR A 37 6.05 -7.34 10.80
C THR A 37 5.14 -6.12 10.61
N ALA A 38 5.65 -4.90 10.83
CA ALA A 38 4.88 -3.68 10.62
C ALA A 38 4.37 -3.53 9.18
N VAL A 39 5.25 -3.79 8.19
CA VAL A 39 4.88 -3.75 6.76
C VAL A 39 3.83 -4.82 6.44
N VAL A 40 4.04 -6.06 6.88
CA VAL A 40 3.10 -7.17 6.62
C VAL A 40 1.73 -6.89 7.24
N LEU A 41 1.70 -6.46 8.51
CA LEU A 41 0.45 -6.11 9.20
C LEU A 41 -0.27 -4.96 8.50
N GLY A 42 0.46 -3.90 8.16
CA GLY A 42 -0.11 -2.74 7.48
C GLY A 42 -0.71 -3.12 6.13
N ILE A 43 -0.05 -3.96 5.33
CA ILE A 43 -0.57 -4.41 4.03
C ILE A 43 -1.85 -5.23 4.21
N ILE A 44 -1.88 -6.20 5.13
CA ILE A 44 -3.07 -7.04 5.36
C ILE A 44 -4.24 -6.18 5.86
N LEU A 45 -4.00 -5.38 6.89
CA LEU A 45 -5.02 -4.52 7.49
C LEU A 45 -5.50 -3.44 6.52
N GLY A 46 -4.59 -2.89 5.71
CA GLY A 46 -4.90 -1.91 4.67
C GLY A 46 -5.83 -2.46 3.59
N ASN A 47 -5.62 -3.73 3.17
CA ASN A 47 -6.51 -4.38 2.20
C ASN A 47 -7.87 -4.71 2.80
N LEU A 48 -7.93 -5.26 4.03
CA LEU A 48 -9.19 -5.57 4.70
C LEU A 48 -10.03 -4.32 5.02
N GLN A 49 -9.37 -3.20 5.30
CA GLN A 49 -10.03 -1.93 5.61
C GLN A 49 -10.18 -1.01 4.39
N GLY A 50 -9.65 -1.40 3.23
CA GLY A 50 -9.69 -0.62 2.00
C GLY A 50 -11.11 -0.21 1.61
N GLY A 51 -12.07 -1.12 1.79
CA GLY A 51 -13.48 -0.91 1.45
C GLY A 51 -14.27 -0.13 2.48
N LYS A 52 -13.69 0.08 3.66
CA LYS A 52 -14.30 0.91 4.70
C LYS A 52 -13.99 2.37 4.40
N VAL A 53 -14.79 2.95 3.51
CA VAL A 53 -14.77 4.38 3.21
C VAL A 53 -15.52 5.12 4.32
N SER A 54 -14.84 6.06 4.96
CA SER A 54 -15.39 6.88 6.04
C SER A 54 -15.46 8.34 5.60
N GLU A 55 -16.49 9.05 6.05
CA GLU A 55 -16.62 10.49 5.88
C GLU A 55 -15.85 11.20 7.00
N LEU A 56 -14.93 12.07 6.59
CA LEU A 56 -14.14 12.94 7.46
C LEU A 56 -14.50 14.37 7.11
N THR A 57 -15.07 15.10 8.05
CA THR A 57 -15.08 16.56 7.95
C THR A 57 -13.69 17.03 8.40
N LEU A 58 -13.03 17.89 7.62
CA LEU A 58 -11.75 18.52 7.99
C LEU A 58 -11.87 20.00 7.65
N PHE A 59 -11.63 20.87 8.62
CA PHE A 59 -11.70 22.34 8.44
C PHE A 59 -13.02 22.83 7.82
N GLY A 60 -14.14 22.16 8.12
CA GLY A 60 -15.47 22.50 7.59
C GLY A 60 -15.79 21.96 6.19
N TYR A 61 -14.89 21.19 5.56
CA TYR A 61 -15.12 20.49 4.29
C TYR A 61 -15.25 18.98 4.50
N SER A 62 -16.21 18.34 3.84
CA SER A 62 -16.39 16.88 3.89
C SER A 62 -15.51 16.18 2.85
N PHE A 63 -14.69 15.25 3.32
CA PHE A 63 -13.82 14.39 2.53
C PHE A 63 -14.19 12.92 2.77
N THR A 64 -14.05 12.09 1.76
CA THR A 64 -14.16 10.64 1.90
C THR A 64 -12.78 10.02 1.85
N ALA A 65 -12.45 9.21 2.87
CA ALA A 65 -11.18 8.53 2.96
C ALA A 65 -11.38 7.05 3.31
N SER A 66 -10.62 6.19 2.66
CA SER A 66 -10.54 4.78 3.04
C SER A 66 -9.77 4.64 4.36
N MET A 67 -10.30 3.86 5.31
CA MET A 67 -9.57 3.55 6.54
C MET A 67 -8.28 2.78 6.27
N GLY A 68 -8.23 2.00 5.18
CA GLY A 68 -6.99 1.35 4.74
C GLY A 68 -5.90 2.35 4.33
N ALA A 69 -6.26 3.55 3.85
CA ALA A 69 -5.30 4.57 3.44
C ALA A 69 -4.45 5.09 4.61
N ILE A 70 -5.00 5.09 5.83
CA ILE A 70 -4.33 5.58 7.04
C ILE A 70 -3.11 4.72 7.37
N LEU A 71 -3.25 3.41 7.20
CA LEU A 71 -2.21 2.43 7.52
C LEU A 71 -1.02 2.48 6.56
N TYR A 72 -1.14 3.17 5.42
CA TYR A 72 0.02 3.39 4.55
C TYR A 72 1.07 4.27 5.20
N SER A 73 0.70 5.10 6.19
CA SER A 73 1.69 5.90 6.93
C SER A 73 2.70 5.03 7.67
N GLY A 74 2.25 4.01 8.41
CA GLY A 74 3.11 3.03 9.07
C GLY A 74 3.85 2.13 8.09
N ILE A 75 3.21 1.71 6.98
CA ILE A 75 3.87 0.91 5.94
C ILE A 75 5.06 1.69 5.35
N TYR A 76 4.82 2.90 4.86
CA TYR A 76 5.88 3.70 4.23
C TYR A 76 6.99 4.04 5.21
N PHE A 77 6.63 4.44 6.43
CA PHE A 77 7.62 4.68 7.48
C PHE A 77 8.49 3.43 7.72
N ALA A 78 7.87 2.25 7.88
CA ALA A 78 8.62 1.02 8.13
C ALA A 78 9.49 0.60 6.94
N THR A 79 9.00 0.76 5.70
CA THR A 79 9.78 0.47 4.49
C THR A 79 10.93 1.45 4.30
N ASP A 80 10.75 2.72 4.63
CA ASP A 80 11.78 3.75 4.50
C ASP A 80 12.91 3.49 5.51
N VAL A 81 12.56 3.19 6.76
CA VAL A 81 13.56 2.79 7.78
C VAL A 81 14.29 1.50 7.36
N LEU A 82 13.58 0.54 6.76
CA LEU A 82 14.20 -0.67 6.21
C LEU A 82 15.20 -0.33 5.10
N ASN A 83 14.78 0.51 4.16
CA ASN A 83 15.60 0.89 3.01
C ASN A 83 16.86 1.66 3.45
N GLU A 84 16.71 2.59 4.40
CA GLU A 84 17.82 3.42 4.88
C GLU A 84 18.82 2.63 5.74
N LYS A 85 18.34 1.76 6.64
CA LYS A 85 19.21 1.05 7.59
C LYS A 85 19.73 -0.30 7.08
N PHE A 86 18.96 -0.97 6.23
CA PHE A 86 19.23 -2.35 5.79
C PHE A 86 19.27 -2.50 4.26
N GLY A 87 19.02 -1.42 3.51
CA GLY A 87 19.11 -1.39 2.06
C GLY A 87 17.80 -1.76 1.35
N ARG A 88 17.77 -1.43 0.05
CA ARG A 88 16.60 -1.60 -0.82
C ARG A 88 16.12 -3.06 -0.92
N GLU A 89 17.05 -4.02 -0.86
CA GLU A 89 16.70 -5.45 -0.94
C GLU A 89 15.80 -5.88 0.23
N GLU A 90 16.08 -5.39 1.43
CA GLU A 90 15.33 -5.76 2.64
C GLU A 90 13.95 -5.07 2.67
N ALA A 91 13.86 -3.81 2.22
CA ALA A 91 12.58 -3.12 2.04
C ALA A 91 11.69 -3.84 1.00
N ASN A 92 12.25 -4.20 -0.15
CA ASN A 92 11.55 -4.97 -1.18
C ASN A 92 11.09 -6.34 -0.66
N ARG A 93 11.92 -7.00 0.15
CA ARG A 93 11.58 -8.30 0.75
C ARG A 93 10.43 -8.18 1.74
N ALA A 94 10.38 -7.13 2.57
CA ALA A 94 9.27 -6.89 3.48
C ALA A 94 7.94 -6.66 2.74
N VAL A 95 7.98 -5.86 1.67
CA VAL A 95 6.81 -5.63 0.80
C VAL A 95 6.36 -6.95 0.14
N LEU A 96 7.28 -7.73 -0.41
CA LEU A 96 6.96 -9.02 -1.04
C LEU A 96 6.36 -10.01 -0.04
N LEU A 97 6.88 -10.08 1.18
CA LEU A 97 6.31 -10.91 2.24
C LEU A 97 4.91 -10.44 2.62
N GLY A 98 4.67 -9.13 2.67
CA GLY A 98 3.34 -8.57 2.88
C GLY A 98 2.37 -8.96 1.78
N PHE A 99 2.79 -8.93 0.52
CA PHE A 99 1.99 -9.41 -0.62
C PHE A 99 1.65 -10.90 -0.51
N VAL A 100 2.65 -11.76 -0.25
CA VAL A 100 2.43 -13.21 -0.11
C VAL A 100 1.47 -13.49 1.05
N ALA A 101 1.65 -12.83 2.19
CA ALA A 101 0.77 -12.97 3.33
C ALA A 101 -0.67 -12.50 3.02
N ASN A 102 -0.81 -11.41 2.26
CA ASN A 102 -2.11 -10.89 1.86
C ASN A 102 -2.85 -11.85 0.90
N VAL A 103 -2.14 -12.50 -0.03
CA VAL A 103 -2.69 -13.56 -0.88
C VAL A 103 -3.11 -14.77 -0.04
N ALA A 104 -2.28 -15.18 0.92
CA ALA A 104 -2.63 -16.27 1.83
C ALA A 104 -3.90 -15.96 2.62
N VAL A 105 -4.02 -14.76 3.20
CA VAL A 105 -5.23 -14.29 3.90
C VAL A 105 -6.44 -14.33 2.96
N MET A 106 -6.32 -13.80 1.74
CA MET A 106 -7.40 -13.82 0.75
C MET A 106 -7.90 -15.25 0.47
N ILE A 107 -6.98 -16.19 0.21
CA ILE A 107 -7.33 -17.60 -0.05
C ILE A 107 -7.98 -18.22 1.20
N THR A 108 -7.44 -17.97 2.38
CA THR A 108 -8.01 -18.48 3.64
C THR A 108 -9.42 -17.96 3.87
N LEU A 109 -9.70 -16.68 3.62
CA LEU A 109 -11.05 -16.12 3.74
C LEU A 109 -12.02 -16.74 2.72
N LEU A 110 -11.60 -16.93 1.47
CA LEU A 110 -12.41 -17.59 0.43
C LEU A 110 -12.73 -19.05 0.75
N ILE A 111 -11.78 -19.78 1.34
CA ILE A 111 -12.01 -21.14 1.84
C ILE A 111 -12.93 -21.11 3.06
N SER A 112 -12.74 -20.17 3.98
CA SER A 112 -13.52 -20.04 5.21
C SER A 112 -15.01 -19.90 4.96
N ILE A 113 -15.41 -19.19 3.90
CA ILE A 113 -16.83 -18.96 3.57
C ILE A 113 -17.51 -20.18 2.92
N GLN A 114 -16.76 -21.23 2.56
CA GLN A 114 -17.34 -22.50 2.11
C GLN A 114 -17.92 -23.31 3.28
N PHE A 115 -17.48 -23.03 4.50
CA PHE A 115 -18.02 -23.65 5.71
C PHE A 115 -19.32 -22.96 6.12
N ARG A 116 -20.35 -23.76 6.40
CA ARG A 116 -21.65 -23.25 6.83
C ARG A 116 -21.58 -22.75 8.28
N PRO A 117 -22.24 -21.63 8.61
CA PRO A 117 -22.36 -21.21 10.00
C PRO A 117 -23.16 -22.24 10.80
N SER A 118 -22.87 -22.36 12.08
CA SER A 118 -23.55 -23.25 13.02
C SER A 118 -24.49 -22.45 13.92
N ASP A 119 -25.61 -23.05 14.34
CA ASP A 119 -26.55 -22.41 15.26
C ASP A 119 -26.12 -22.47 16.74
N ILE A 120 -24.94 -23.05 17.03
CA ILE A 120 -24.43 -23.20 18.40
C ILE A 120 -24.13 -21.84 19.06
N THR A 121 -23.71 -20.86 18.27
CA THR A 121 -23.45 -19.50 18.76
C THR A 121 -24.32 -18.50 18.01
N GLY A 122 -24.94 -17.56 18.74
CA GLY A 122 -25.78 -16.53 18.12
C GLY A 122 -25.03 -15.60 17.15
N SER A 123 -23.70 -15.55 17.21
CA SER A 123 -22.86 -14.70 16.35
C SER A 123 -22.33 -15.40 15.10
N ALA A 124 -22.47 -16.72 14.95
CA ALA A 124 -21.86 -17.47 13.84
C ALA A 124 -22.30 -16.96 12.47
N LEU A 125 -23.60 -16.64 12.32
CA LEU A 125 -24.15 -16.13 11.07
C LEU A 125 -23.64 -14.71 10.76
N GLU A 126 -23.56 -13.84 11.77
CA GLU A 126 -23.06 -12.47 11.60
C GLU A 126 -21.58 -12.46 11.19
N VAL A 127 -20.76 -13.28 11.86
CA VAL A 127 -19.33 -13.42 11.53
C VAL A 127 -19.16 -14.00 10.13
N HIS A 128 -19.95 -15.00 9.75
CA HIS A 128 -19.92 -15.56 8.40
C HIS A 128 -20.25 -14.51 7.34
N ASN A 129 -21.26 -13.67 7.57
CA ASN A 129 -21.65 -12.59 6.66
C ASN A 129 -20.55 -11.51 6.55
N ALA A 130 -19.91 -11.15 7.67
CA ALA A 130 -18.79 -10.20 7.67
C ALA A 130 -17.57 -10.74 6.90
N ILE A 131 -17.21 -12.01 7.14
CA ILE A 131 -16.12 -12.67 6.40
C ILE A 131 -16.48 -12.78 4.92
N SER A 132 -17.72 -13.14 4.57
CA SER A 132 -18.19 -13.21 3.19
C SER A 132 -18.08 -11.86 2.46
N THR A 133 -18.44 -10.77 3.15
CA THR A 133 -18.27 -9.41 2.62
C THR A 133 -16.81 -9.08 2.35
N LEU A 134 -15.92 -9.34 3.31
CA LEU A 134 -14.48 -9.10 3.16
C LEU A 134 -13.86 -10.01 2.08
N ALA A 135 -14.26 -11.27 2.02
CA ALA A 135 -13.77 -12.25 1.05
C ALA A 135 -14.23 -11.95 -0.38
N GLY A 136 -15.40 -11.32 -0.56
CA GLY A 136 -15.86 -10.87 -1.88
C GLY A 136 -15.22 -9.55 -2.33
N TYR A 137 -15.01 -8.62 -1.40
CA TYR A 137 -14.43 -7.30 -1.68
C TYR A 137 -12.91 -7.35 -1.88
N SER A 138 -12.18 -8.03 -0.99
CA SER A 138 -10.73 -8.04 -0.92
C SER A 138 -10.02 -8.53 -2.21
N PRO A 139 -10.46 -9.60 -2.90
CA PRO A 139 -9.71 -10.19 -4.00
C PRO A 139 -9.41 -9.23 -5.15
N ILE A 140 -10.35 -8.34 -5.50
CA ILE A 140 -10.16 -7.38 -6.58
C ILE A 140 -8.96 -6.47 -6.27
N PHE A 141 -8.84 -5.99 -5.03
CA PHE A 141 -7.74 -5.11 -4.61
C PHE A 141 -6.41 -5.85 -4.48
N VAL A 142 -6.43 -7.09 -3.99
CA VAL A 142 -5.23 -7.93 -3.91
C VAL A 142 -4.70 -8.24 -5.31
N ILE A 143 -5.57 -8.72 -6.21
CA ILE A 143 -5.18 -9.07 -7.59
C ILE A 143 -4.73 -7.83 -8.35
N GLY A 144 -5.46 -6.72 -8.21
CA GLY A 144 -5.12 -5.46 -8.88
C GLY A 144 -3.79 -4.88 -8.43
N SER A 145 -3.55 -4.80 -7.13
CA SER A 145 -2.27 -4.30 -6.58
C SER A 145 -1.10 -5.22 -6.94
N LEU A 146 -1.28 -6.54 -6.89
CA LEU A 146 -0.25 -7.49 -7.27
C LEU A 146 0.07 -7.43 -8.77
N THR A 147 -0.95 -7.29 -9.61
CA THR A 147 -0.78 -7.13 -11.07
C THR A 147 -0.07 -5.82 -11.39
N ALA A 148 -0.49 -4.71 -10.77
CA ALA A 148 0.14 -3.41 -10.91
C ALA A 148 1.62 -3.45 -10.51
N TYR A 149 1.91 -4.03 -9.33
CA TYR A 149 3.27 -4.18 -8.81
C TYR A 149 4.15 -5.05 -9.71
N LEU A 150 3.69 -6.25 -10.10
CA LEU A 150 4.51 -7.16 -10.91
C LEU A 150 4.81 -6.58 -12.30
N ILE A 151 3.81 -6.00 -12.97
CA ILE A 151 4.00 -5.40 -14.30
C ILE A 151 4.90 -4.19 -14.20
N SER A 152 4.64 -3.28 -13.25
CA SER A 152 5.44 -2.05 -13.10
C SER A 152 6.89 -2.34 -12.73
N GLN A 153 7.15 -3.25 -11.78
CA GLN A 153 8.50 -3.62 -11.37
C GLN A 153 9.26 -4.35 -12.48
N THR A 154 8.61 -5.28 -13.18
CA THR A 154 9.24 -5.98 -14.31
C THR A 154 9.60 -4.99 -15.42
N PHE A 155 8.70 -4.04 -15.70
CA PHE A 155 8.93 -2.98 -16.67
C PHE A 155 10.04 -2.02 -16.23
N ASP A 156 10.09 -1.62 -14.95
CA ASP A 156 11.16 -0.76 -14.40
C ASP A 156 12.53 -1.38 -14.65
N VAL A 157 12.72 -2.64 -14.24
CA VAL A 157 13.99 -3.36 -14.40
C VAL A 157 14.36 -3.50 -15.87
N TRP A 158 13.42 -3.95 -16.71
CA TRP A 158 13.66 -4.09 -18.15
C TRP A 158 14.03 -2.75 -18.79
N PHE A 159 13.28 -1.69 -18.51
CA PHE A 159 13.49 -0.38 -19.14
C PHE A 159 14.77 0.27 -18.63
N PHE A 160 15.11 0.12 -17.36
CA PHE A 160 16.39 0.55 -16.79
C PHE A 160 17.58 -0.09 -17.53
N HIS A 161 17.55 -1.42 -17.72
CA HIS A 161 18.60 -2.13 -18.45
C HIS A 161 18.62 -1.78 -19.93
N LYS A 162 17.44 -1.57 -20.54
CA LYS A 162 17.33 -1.11 -21.94
C LYS A 162 17.99 0.25 -22.12
N ILE A 163 17.71 1.23 -21.25
CA ILE A 163 18.37 2.55 -21.30
C ILE A 163 19.86 2.43 -21.00
N ARG A 164 20.28 1.56 -20.07
CA ARG A 164 21.71 1.28 -19.81
C ARG A 164 22.42 0.78 -21.07
N SER A 165 21.77 -0.06 -21.89
CA SER A 165 22.37 -0.56 -23.14
C SER A 165 22.67 0.56 -24.15
N TYR A 166 21.88 1.65 -24.15
CA TYR A 166 22.11 2.81 -25.02
C TYR A 166 23.03 3.87 -24.41
N THR A 167 23.05 4.03 -23.08
CA THR A 167 23.71 5.15 -22.39
C THR A 167 25.01 4.78 -21.67
N GLY A 168 25.33 3.49 -21.61
CA GLY A 168 26.48 2.97 -20.88
C GLY A 168 26.41 3.28 -19.38
N GLU A 169 27.55 3.64 -18.77
CA GLU A 169 27.63 3.94 -17.33
C GLU A 169 27.41 5.42 -16.98
N SER A 170 27.32 6.28 -18.00
CA SER A 170 27.44 7.74 -17.83
C SER A 170 26.18 8.43 -17.30
N LYS A 171 24.98 8.01 -17.71
CA LYS A 171 23.71 8.70 -17.41
C LYS A 171 22.81 7.92 -16.45
N LEU A 172 23.30 7.66 -15.23
CA LEU A 172 22.54 7.00 -14.17
C LEU A 172 21.21 7.70 -13.87
N TRP A 173 21.21 9.04 -13.79
CA TRP A 173 19.99 9.82 -13.55
C TRP A 173 18.91 9.56 -14.60
N LEU A 174 19.31 9.49 -15.87
CA LEU A 174 18.39 9.39 -16.99
C LEU A 174 17.70 8.02 -16.99
N ARG A 175 18.47 6.95 -16.80
CA ARG A 175 17.90 5.59 -16.74
C ARG A 175 17.03 5.39 -15.51
N ASN A 176 17.41 5.92 -14.35
CA ASN A 176 16.64 5.78 -13.12
C ASN A 176 15.31 6.55 -13.19
N ASN A 177 15.34 7.83 -13.57
CA ASN A 177 14.10 8.61 -13.67
C ASN A 177 13.17 8.07 -14.74
N LEU A 178 13.68 7.79 -15.94
CA LEU A 178 12.81 7.31 -17.01
C LEU A 178 12.22 5.93 -16.70
N SER A 179 12.99 5.03 -16.10
CA SER A 179 12.46 3.73 -15.66
C SER A 179 11.40 3.89 -14.58
N THR A 180 11.67 4.68 -13.55
CA THR A 180 10.77 4.89 -12.42
C THR A 180 9.51 5.64 -12.83
N ILE A 181 9.61 6.75 -13.58
CA ILE A 181 8.45 7.52 -14.03
C ILE A 181 7.53 6.67 -14.91
N THR A 182 8.10 5.92 -15.86
CA THR A 182 7.29 5.12 -16.79
C THR A 182 6.67 3.91 -16.10
N SER A 183 7.39 3.25 -15.19
CA SER A 183 6.83 2.14 -14.41
C SER A 183 5.74 2.59 -13.44
N GLN A 184 5.91 3.74 -12.78
CA GLN A 184 4.90 4.31 -11.88
C GLN A 184 3.64 4.77 -12.63
N LEU A 185 3.75 5.15 -13.91
CA LEU A 185 2.59 5.37 -14.77
C LEU A 185 1.79 4.08 -14.95
N LEU A 186 2.46 2.99 -15.31
CA LEU A 186 1.82 1.67 -15.47
C LEU A 186 1.17 1.20 -14.18
N ASP A 187 1.88 1.29 -13.05
CA ASP A 187 1.35 0.96 -11.72
C ASP A 187 0.05 1.72 -11.43
N THR A 188 0.09 3.05 -11.60
CA THR A 188 -1.04 3.91 -11.27
C THR A 188 -2.23 3.64 -12.20
N MET A 189 -1.99 3.40 -13.50
CA MET A 189 -3.06 3.07 -14.45
C MET A 189 -3.70 1.71 -14.16
N ILE A 190 -2.89 0.67 -13.91
CA ILE A 190 -3.41 -0.68 -13.62
C ILE A 190 -4.20 -0.66 -12.31
N TYR A 191 -3.66 -0.05 -11.26
CA TYR A 191 -4.32 0.02 -9.97
C TYR A 191 -5.61 0.84 -10.03
N GLN A 192 -5.61 1.95 -10.79
CA GLN A 192 -6.82 2.75 -10.94
C GLN A 192 -7.89 2.03 -11.77
N PHE A 193 -7.49 1.24 -12.77
CA PHE A 193 -8.39 0.37 -13.50
C PHE A 193 -9.03 -0.70 -12.60
N THR A 194 -8.29 -1.23 -11.62
CA THR A 194 -8.85 -2.09 -10.56
C THR A 194 -9.97 -1.39 -9.78
N TRP A 195 -9.78 -0.12 -9.42
CA TRP A 195 -10.82 0.66 -8.74
C TRP A 195 -12.07 0.88 -9.60
N VAL A 196 -11.90 1.07 -10.92
CA VAL A 196 -13.04 1.16 -11.86
C VAL A 196 -13.81 -0.17 -11.89
N MET A 197 -13.10 -1.30 -11.94
CA MET A 197 -13.74 -2.63 -11.86
C MET A 197 -14.42 -2.88 -10.51
N ALA A 198 -13.93 -2.27 -9.43
CA ALA A 198 -14.56 -2.32 -8.11
C ALA A 198 -15.76 -1.36 -7.94
N GLY A 199 -16.14 -0.62 -8.99
CA GLY A 199 -17.34 0.24 -9.00
C GLY A 199 -17.10 1.75 -8.92
N MET A 200 -15.84 2.22 -9.01
CA MET A 200 -15.54 3.66 -9.07
C MET A 200 -15.81 4.23 -10.48
N ASP A 201 -16.37 5.43 -10.57
CA ASP A 201 -16.55 6.13 -11.85
C ASP A 201 -15.20 6.39 -12.55
N LEU A 202 -15.17 6.20 -13.88
CA LEU A 202 -13.95 6.31 -14.68
C LEU A 202 -13.33 7.70 -14.62
N LYS A 203 -14.13 8.78 -14.59
CA LYS A 203 -13.62 10.15 -14.54
C LYS A 203 -12.99 10.44 -13.17
N THR A 204 -13.67 10.04 -12.09
CA THR A 204 -13.13 10.17 -10.73
C THR A 204 -11.83 9.38 -10.59
N ALA A 205 -11.84 8.16 -11.11
CA ALA A 205 -10.68 7.29 -11.12
C ALA A 205 -9.49 7.92 -11.86
N PHE A 206 -9.71 8.42 -13.07
CA PHE A 206 -8.68 9.09 -13.87
C PHE A 206 -8.13 10.35 -13.18
N LEU A 207 -8.98 11.17 -12.58
CA LEU A 207 -8.57 12.39 -11.89
C LEU A 207 -7.66 12.07 -10.69
N ILE A 208 -8.03 11.07 -9.89
CA ILE A 208 -7.20 10.58 -8.78
C ILE A 208 -5.86 10.04 -9.30
N ALA A 209 -5.86 9.28 -10.40
CA ALA A 209 -4.63 8.76 -11.00
C ALA A 209 -3.69 9.87 -11.46
N VAL A 210 -4.19 10.91 -12.13
CA VAL A 210 -3.37 12.05 -12.58
C VAL A 210 -2.73 12.76 -11.39
N THR A 211 -3.52 13.08 -10.36
CA THR A 211 -3.00 13.73 -9.15
C THR A 211 -1.92 12.88 -8.50
N LYS A 212 -2.17 11.58 -8.26
CA LYS A 212 -1.19 10.66 -7.67
C LYS A 212 0.07 10.55 -8.51
N TYR A 213 -0.07 10.46 -9.83
CA TYR A 213 1.06 10.31 -10.74
C TYR A 213 1.97 11.55 -10.74
N ILE A 214 1.39 12.75 -10.75
CA ILE A 214 2.17 13.99 -10.67
C ILE A 214 3.03 14.01 -9.41
N PHE A 215 2.46 13.67 -8.25
CA PHE A 215 3.23 13.57 -7.00
C PHE A 215 4.37 12.55 -7.08
N LYS A 216 4.10 11.36 -7.64
CA LYS A 216 5.13 10.32 -7.84
C LYS A 216 6.29 10.79 -8.74
N VAL A 217 5.99 11.54 -9.80
CA VAL A 217 7.02 12.11 -10.70
C VAL A 217 7.90 13.12 -9.98
N PHE A 218 7.30 14.00 -9.17
CA PHE A 218 8.07 14.94 -8.33
C PHE A 218 9.00 14.22 -7.36
N ILE A 219 8.50 13.18 -6.67
CA ILE A 219 9.31 12.39 -5.74
C ILE A 219 10.48 11.71 -6.45
N ALA A 220 10.26 11.06 -7.59
CA ALA A 220 11.33 10.40 -8.37
C ALA A 220 12.45 11.39 -8.80
N GLY A 221 12.07 12.62 -9.14
CA GLY A 221 13.03 13.68 -9.44
C GLY A 221 13.90 14.06 -8.23
N ILE A 222 13.31 14.12 -7.04
CA ILE A 222 14.04 14.38 -5.78
C ILE A 222 14.94 13.19 -5.41
N ASP A 223 14.43 11.95 -5.50
CA ASP A 223 15.17 10.72 -5.20
C ASP A 223 16.48 10.60 -5.98
N THR A 224 16.48 11.12 -7.21
CA THR A 224 17.66 11.14 -8.08
C THR A 224 18.82 11.92 -7.48
N ILE A 225 18.55 13.01 -6.74
CA ILE A 225 19.59 13.80 -6.07
C ILE A 225 20.28 12.93 -5.01
N PHE A 226 19.50 12.17 -4.22
CA PHE A 226 20.01 11.29 -3.18
C PHE A 226 20.80 10.11 -3.74
N ILE A 227 20.38 9.52 -4.86
CA ILE A 227 21.11 8.42 -5.52
C ILE A 227 22.52 8.86 -5.95
N TYR A 228 22.69 10.11 -6.40
CA TYR A 228 24.02 10.64 -6.73
C TYR A 228 24.89 10.91 -5.51
N TRP A 229 24.29 11.24 -4.36
CA TRP A 229 25.01 11.37 -3.09
C TRP A 229 25.51 10.01 -2.57
N VAL A 230 24.67 8.99 -2.57
CA VAL A 230 25.05 7.65 -2.11
C VAL A 230 26.14 7.03 -2.98
N ARG A 231 26.14 7.27 -4.30
CA ARG A 231 27.22 6.79 -5.20
C ARG A 231 28.58 7.45 -4.95
N LYS A 232 28.61 8.64 -4.32
CA LYS A 232 29.85 9.38 -4.03
C LYS A 232 30.50 8.99 -2.71
N TRP A 233 29.80 8.24 -1.86
CA TRP A 233 30.35 7.62 -0.66
C TRP A 233 30.90 6.23 -1.02
#